data_AF-A0A8I1RS07-F1
#
_entry.id   AF-A0A8I1RS07-F1
#
_cell.length_a   1.000
_cell.length_b   1.000
_cell.length_c   1.000
_cell.angle_alpha   90.00
_cell.angle_beta   90.00
_cell.angle_gamma   90.00
#
_symmetry.space_group_name_H-M   'P 1'
#
loop_
_entity.id
_entity.type
_entity.pdbx_description
1 polymer ?
#
loop_
_entity_poly.entity_id
_entity_poly.type
_entity_poly.pdbx_seq_one_letter_code
_entity_poly.pdbx_strand_id
1 'polypeptide(L)'
;MGLWAKAKNADSNYSVLSWGQVIFQYGFPSAWVAVVTFFATYRDWIWNEYGMLGALSVGLVAALIASLTFAVAAFAYRTMWPTPPAHAGTTAEVKQSEPAPSAPAVPKEQKYTVYEKEQRLKAIDQIYSYLTSEITETSNELHGLEGNIYSLIRNNAADVYLHTFSERSEPVIRGYYAQVTKFEFLNDVYNAAMYHEWNPLDLVGTTQRLRDHMRSLKDKDIGDRVEYFQNNRQMGEWQKAAINFRAWIDRKKDDVRQHRHKVENAGVHGE
;
A
#
# COMPACT_ATOMS: atom_id res chain seq x y z
N MET A 1 9.09 -27.56 32.97
CA MET A 1 8.05 -27.40 31.92
C MET A 1 8.05 -28.64 31.03
N GLY A 2 6.93 -29.38 30.99
CA GLY A 2 6.80 -30.57 30.15
C GLY A 2 6.79 -30.23 28.65
N LEU A 3 7.17 -31.20 27.81
CA LEU A 3 7.22 -31.08 26.34
C LEU A 3 5.93 -30.48 25.74
N TRP A 4 4.79 -30.80 26.34
CA TRP A 4 3.47 -30.31 25.94
C TRP A 4 3.30 -28.79 26.16
N ALA A 5 3.87 -28.24 27.24
CA ALA A 5 3.82 -26.80 27.50
C ALA A 5 4.77 -26.02 26.58
N LYS A 6 5.91 -26.61 26.18
CA LYS A 6 6.81 -26.03 25.17
C LYS A 6 6.16 -26.03 23.78
N ALA A 7 5.46 -27.10 23.41
CA ALA A 7 4.72 -27.16 22.14
C ALA A 7 3.60 -26.11 22.09
N LYS A 8 2.82 -25.96 23.17
CA LYS A 8 1.74 -24.97 23.23
C LYS A 8 2.22 -23.52 23.17
N ASN A 9 3.38 -23.23 23.77
CA ASN A 9 4.00 -21.89 23.74
C ASN A 9 4.67 -21.59 22.39
N ALA A 10 5.12 -22.62 21.68
CA ALA A 10 5.53 -22.49 20.27
C ALA A 10 4.29 -22.20 19.41
N ASP A 11 3.21 -22.98 19.55
CA ASP A 11 1.99 -22.85 18.76
C ASP A 11 1.28 -21.50 18.97
N SER A 12 1.29 -20.94 20.18
CA SER A 12 0.75 -19.60 20.45
C SER A 12 1.55 -18.46 19.82
N ASN A 13 2.85 -18.66 19.60
CA ASN A 13 3.70 -17.72 18.83
C ASN A 13 3.57 -17.93 17.31
N TYR A 14 2.94 -19.03 16.87
CA TYR A 14 2.63 -19.36 15.48
C TYR A 14 1.17 -19.03 15.11
N SER A 15 0.55 -18.05 15.78
CA SER A 15 -0.82 -17.66 15.43
C SER A 15 -0.88 -17.03 14.03
N VAL A 16 -1.96 -17.31 13.31
CA VAL A 16 -2.29 -16.81 11.95
C VAL A 16 -2.16 -15.28 11.82
N LEU A 17 -2.21 -14.54 12.92
CA LEU A 17 -1.98 -13.09 12.97
C LEU A 17 -0.53 -12.67 12.70
N SER A 18 0.46 -13.48 13.07
CA SER A 18 1.89 -13.17 12.81
C SER A 18 2.28 -13.42 11.35
N TRP A 19 1.65 -14.42 10.71
CA TRP A 19 1.84 -14.71 9.29
C TRP A 19 0.89 -13.91 8.41
N GLY A 20 -0.23 -13.40 8.94
CA GLY A 20 -1.26 -12.73 8.15
C GLY A 20 -0.70 -11.60 7.30
N GLN A 21 0.18 -10.77 7.86
CA GLN A 21 0.78 -9.65 7.12
C GLN A 21 1.80 -10.12 6.06
N VAL A 22 2.58 -11.17 6.34
CA VAL A 22 3.55 -11.76 5.39
C VAL A 22 2.83 -12.52 4.27
N ILE A 23 1.77 -13.26 4.60
CA ILE A 23 0.91 -13.97 3.63
C ILE A 23 0.14 -12.96 2.77
N PHE A 24 -0.35 -11.85 3.31
CA PHE A 24 -1.02 -10.83 2.50
C PHE A 24 -0.04 -10.04 1.63
N GLN A 25 1.14 -9.68 2.13
CA GLN A 25 2.13 -8.89 1.36
C GLN A 25 2.89 -9.71 0.31
N TYR A 26 3.23 -10.96 0.62
CA TYR A 26 4.06 -11.80 -0.24
C TYR A 26 3.34 -13.05 -0.71
N GLY A 27 2.46 -13.61 0.11
CA GLY A 27 1.62 -14.76 -0.23
C GLY A 27 0.67 -14.47 -1.39
N PHE A 28 -0.13 -13.40 -1.25
CA PHE A 28 -1.20 -13.07 -2.19
C PHE A 28 -0.71 -12.69 -3.59
N PRO A 29 0.32 -11.83 -3.77
CA PRO A 29 0.82 -11.53 -5.12
C PRO A 29 1.46 -12.75 -5.79
N SER A 30 2.19 -13.56 -5.04
CA SER A 30 2.86 -14.77 -5.58
C SER A 30 1.87 -15.85 -5.95
N ALA A 31 0.85 -16.07 -5.11
CA ALA A 31 -0.25 -16.99 -5.41
C ALA A 31 -1.08 -16.50 -6.59
N TRP A 32 -1.34 -15.19 -6.69
CA TRP A 32 -2.02 -14.59 -7.82
C TRP A 32 -1.22 -14.76 -9.12
N VAL A 33 0.09 -14.51 -9.10
CA VAL A 33 0.97 -14.77 -10.25
C VAL A 33 0.94 -16.25 -10.63
N ALA A 34 1.04 -17.17 -9.67
CA ALA A 34 0.97 -18.61 -9.94
C ALA A 34 -0.38 -19.02 -10.57
N VAL A 35 -1.49 -18.46 -10.09
CA VAL A 35 -2.83 -18.70 -10.64
C VAL A 35 -2.96 -18.12 -12.05
N VAL A 36 -2.51 -16.90 -12.29
CA VAL A 36 -2.54 -16.26 -13.62
C VAL A 36 -1.63 -17.00 -14.60
N THR A 37 -0.44 -17.43 -14.17
CA THR A 37 0.46 -18.25 -14.99
C THR A 37 -0.18 -19.60 -15.29
N PHE A 38 -0.81 -20.26 -14.32
CA PHE A 38 -1.55 -21.51 -14.57
C PHE A 38 -2.69 -21.32 -15.59
N PHE A 39 -3.49 -20.26 -15.47
CA PHE A 39 -4.55 -19.96 -16.43
C PHE A 39 -4.00 -19.60 -17.82
N ALA A 40 -2.87 -18.88 -17.89
CA ALA A 40 -2.20 -18.59 -19.15
C ALA A 40 -1.70 -19.87 -19.83
N THR A 41 -1.06 -20.78 -19.07
CA THR A 41 -0.59 -22.07 -19.58
C THR A 41 -1.75 -23.01 -19.94
N TYR A 42 -2.85 -23.01 -19.17
CA TYR A 42 -4.05 -23.78 -19.46
C TYR A 42 -4.76 -23.28 -20.72
N ARG A 43 -4.82 -21.95 -20.91
CA ARG A 43 -5.31 -21.35 -22.14
C ARG A 43 -4.45 -21.79 -23.31
N ASP A 44 -3.13 -21.59 -23.27
CA ASP A 44 -2.23 -21.99 -24.37
C ASP A 44 -2.30 -23.49 -24.69
N TRP A 45 -2.54 -24.34 -23.68
CA TRP A 45 -2.77 -25.78 -23.87
C TRP A 45 -4.00 -26.09 -24.74
N ILE A 46 -5.11 -25.37 -24.55
CA ILE A 46 -6.34 -25.54 -25.36
C ILE A 46 -6.08 -25.18 -26.84
N TRP A 47 -5.19 -24.23 -27.11
CA TRP A 47 -5.02 -23.66 -28.44
C TRP A 47 -3.83 -24.23 -29.23
N ASN A 48 -2.82 -24.82 -28.57
CA ASN A 48 -1.57 -25.23 -29.23
C ASN A 48 -1.29 -26.75 -29.25
N GLU A 49 -2.24 -27.60 -28.85
CA GLU A 49 -2.15 -29.08 -28.94
C GLU A 49 -0.89 -29.75 -28.35
N TYR A 50 -0.08 -29.05 -27.54
CA TYR A 50 1.01 -29.69 -26.81
C TYR A 50 0.41 -30.63 -25.76
N GLY A 51 0.78 -31.92 -25.79
CA GLY A 51 0.16 -32.96 -24.97
C GLY A 51 0.11 -32.61 -23.47
N MET A 52 -0.94 -33.09 -22.77
CA MET A 52 -1.28 -32.74 -21.37
C MET A 52 -0.10 -32.83 -20.39
N LEU A 53 0.86 -33.71 -20.65
CA LEU A 53 2.10 -33.87 -19.86
C LEU A 53 3.03 -32.64 -19.91
N GLY A 54 3.05 -31.89 -21.01
CA GLY A 54 3.85 -30.66 -21.14
C GLY A 54 3.27 -29.49 -20.35
N ALA A 55 1.95 -29.34 -20.32
CA ALA A 55 1.29 -28.33 -19.49
C ALA A 55 1.46 -28.63 -17.99
N LEU A 56 1.42 -29.92 -17.62
CA LEU A 56 1.61 -30.37 -16.23
C LEU A 56 3.04 -30.13 -15.75
N SER A 57 4.06 -30.35 -16.60
CA SER A 57 5.45 -30.10 -16.23
C SER A 57 5.75 -28.61 -16.04
N VAL A 58 5.20 -27.73 -16.88
CA VAL A 58 5.34 -26.26 -16.72
C VAL A 58 4.66 -25.78 -15.43
N GLY A 59 3.47 -26.28 -15.12
CA GLY A 59 2.78 -25.97 -13.86
C GLY A 59 3.57 -26.43 -12.62
N LEU A 60 4.20 -27.60 -12.69
CA LEU A 60 5.01 -28.14 -11.60
C LEU A 60 6.30 -27.35 -11.39
N VAL A 61 6.95 -26.91 -12.48
CA VAL A 61 8.12 -26.01 -12.42
C VAL A 61 7.73 -24.65 -11.83
N ALA A 62 6.60 -24.07 -12.23
CA ALA A 62 6.12 -22.81 -11.67
C ALA A 62 5.81 -22.94 -10.16
N ALA A 63 5.19 -24.04 -9.73
CA ALA A 63 4.93 -24.32 -8.32
C ALA A 63 6.22 -24.48 -7.50
N LEU A 64 7.25 -25.13 -8.06
CA LEU A 64 8.56 -25.27 -7.43
C LEU A 64 9.28 -23.92 -7.29
N ILE A 65 9.25 -23.08 -8.33
CA ILE A 65 9.86 -21.74 -8.29
C ILE A 65 9.15 -20.86 -7.26
N ALA A 66 7.81 -20.89 -7.22
CA ALA A 66 7.04 -20.17 -6.21
C ALA A 66 7.41 -20.64 -4.79
N SER A 67 7.46 -21.96 -4.57
CA SER A 67 7.82 -22.56 -3.27
C SER A 67 9.24 -22.20 -2.84
N LEU A 68 10.20 -22.22 -3.77
CA LEU A 68 11.58 -21.80 -3.51
C LEU A 68 11.66 -20.32 -3.14
N THR A 69 10.89 -19.47 -3.81
CA THR A 69 10.83 -18.03 -3.53
C THR A 69 10.28 -17.77 -2.13
N PHE A 70 9.25 -18.52 -1.70
CA PHE A 70 8.76 -18.47 -0.32
C PHE A 70 9.81 -18.94 0.70
N ALA A 71 10.53 -20.03 0.41
CA ALA A 71 11.56 -20.54 1.31
C ALA A 71 12.72 -19.55 1.49
N VAL A 72 13.17 -18.90 0.40
CA VAL A 72 14.22 -17.88 0.44
C VAL A 72 13.73 -16.63 1.17
N ALA A 73 12.50 -16.18 0.93
CA ALA A 73 11.93 -15.03 1.62
C ALA A 73 11.77 -15.30 3.13
N ALA A 74 11.32 -16.49 3.53
CA ALA A 74 11.21 -16.89 4.93
C ALA A 74 12.59 -16.98 5.61
N PHE A 75 13.61 -17.47 4.90
CA PHE A 75 14.98 -17.53 5.41
C PHE A 75 15.60 -16.13 5.57
N ALA A 76 15.40 -15.24 4.59
CA ALA A 76 15.86 -13.85 4.65
C ALA A 76 15.19 -13.08 5.80
N TYR A 77 13.88 -13.27 6.00
CA TYR A 77 13.15 -12.65 7.11
C TYR A 77 13.70 -13.11 8.48
N ARG A 78 13.94 -14.42 8.65
CA ARG A 78 14.46 -14.99 9.90
C ARG A 78 15.90 -14.56 10.22
N THR A 79 16.70 -14.28 9.20
CA THR A 79 18.12 -13.89 9.37
C THR A 79 18.32 -12.38 9.50
N MET A 80 17.50 -11.56 8.82
CA MET A 80 17.62 -10.11 8.86
C MET A 80 16.87 -9.46 10.03
N TRP A 81 15.88 -10.15 10.61
CA TRP A 81 15.11 -9.65 11.75
C TRP A 81 15.21 -10.63 12.92
N PRO A 82 16.33 -10.63 13.67
CA PRO A 82 16.45 -11.48 14.84
C PRO A 82 15.33 -11.12 15.83
N THR A 83 14.53 -12.11 16.18
CA THR A 83 13.50 -11.96 17.20
C THR A 83 14.20 -11.49 18.49
N PRO A 84 13.76 -10.39 19.12
CA PRO A 84 14.39 -9.92 20.36
C PRO A 84 14.39 -11.06 21.37
N PRO A 85 15.48 -11.27 22.13
CA PRO A 85 15.59 -12.41 23.02
C PRO A 85 14.43 -12.39 24.01
N ALA A 86 13.66 -13.47 24.03
CA ALA A 86 12.66 -13.71 25.06
C ALA A 86 13.36 -13.54 26.42
N HIS A 87 12.88 -12.58 27.23
CA HIS A 87 13.43 -12.27 28.54
C HIS A 87 13.62 -13.55 29.37
N ALA A 88 14.87 -14.02 29.42
CA ALA A 88 15.31 -15.05 30.34
C ALA A 88 15.37 -14.40 31.72
N GLY A 89 14.51 -14.88 32.62
CA GLY A 89 14.27 -14.26 33.92
C GLY A 89 15.42 -14.38 34.92
N THR A 90 15.25 -13.67 36.03
CA THR A 90 15.88 -13.97 37.32
C THR A 90 14.83 -13.67 38.42
N THR A 91 14.38 -14.77 39.06
CA THR A 91 13.95 -15.01 40.47
C THR A 91 13.77 -13.82 41.43
N ALA A 92 12.87 -13.77 42.42
CA ALA A 92 11.82 -14.67 42.93
C ALA A 92 10.86 -13.88 43.85
N GLU A 93 9.61 -14.37 43.93
CA GLU A 93 8.70 -14.37 45.10
C GLU A 93 8.27 -13.06 45.80
N VAL A 94 7.03 -12.61 45.51
CA VAL A 94 5.95 -12.47 46.52
C VAL A 94 4.63 -12.85 45.84
N LYS A 95 3.95 -13.88 46.37
CA LYS A 95 2.55 -14.22 46.02
C LYS A 95 1.66 -13.03 46.36
N GLN A 96 1.20 -12.31 45.35
CA GLN A 96 0.00 -11.48 45.44
C GLN A 96 -0.97 -11.97 44.37
N SER A 97 -2.13 -12.41 44.83
CA SER A 97 -3.25 -12.95 44.07
C SER A 97 -3.46 -12.24 42.73
N GLU A 98 -3.28 -13.00 41.66
CA GLU A 98 -3.60 -12.66 40.27
C GLU A 98 -5.08 -12.28 40.17
N PRO A 99 -5.45 -11.05 39.79
CA PRO A 99 -6.82 -10.76 39.37
C PRO A 99 -7.06 -11.56 38.09
N ALA A 100 -8.21 -12.21 38.00
CA ALA A 100 -8.67 -12.92 36.81
C ALA A 100 -8.42 -12.10 35.53
N PRO A 101 -8.09 -12.75 34.39
CA PRO A 101 -7.83 -12.05 33.14
C PRO A 101 -9.01 -11.13 32.83
N SER A 102 -8.75 -9.82 32.90
CA SER A 102 -9.71 -8.80 32.53
C SER A 102 -10.19 -9.12 31.13
N ALA A 103 -11.48 -9.40 30.98
CA ALA A 103 -12.11 -9.53 29.67
C ALA A 103 -11.67 -8.36 28.78
N PRO A 104 -11.47 -8.57 27.46
CA PRO A 104 -11.06 -7.49 26.56
C PRO A 104 -12.00 -6.31 26.79
N ALA A 105 -11.42 -5.18 27.20
CA ALA A 105 -12.17 -3.98 27.52
C ALA A 105 -13.06 -3.66 26.32
N VAL A 106 -14.38 -3.74 26.52
CA VAL A 106 -15.36 -3.33 25.52
C VAL A 106 -14.95 -1.92 25.08
N PRO A 107 -14.71 -1.67 23.78
CA PRO A 107 -14.35 -0.34 23.30
C PRO A 107 -15.37 0.65 23.85
N LYS A 108 -14.93 1.61 24.66
CA LYS A 108 -15.84 2.65 25.16
C LYS A 108 -16.48 3.31 23.94
N GLU A 109 -17.80 3.25 23.85
CA GLU A 109 -18.54 3.96 22.82
C GLU A 109 -18.14 5.43 22.87
N GLN A 110 -17.59 5.93 21.77
CA GLN A 110 -17.35 7.37 21.63
C GLN A 110 -18.72 8.06 21.63
N LYS A 111 -18.90 8.98 22.57
CA LYS A 111 -20.05 9.88 22.60
C LYS A 111 -19.58 11.28 22.23
N TYR A 112 -20.39 11.97 21.43
CA TYR A 112 -20.15 13.35 21.03
C TYR A 112 -21.34 14.21 21.44
N THR A 113 -21.13 15.50 21.62
CA THR A 113 -22.27 16.43 21.57
C THR A 113 -22.82 16.50 20.13
N VAL A 114 -24.08 16.92 19.96
CA VAL A 114 -24.69 17.11 18.63
C VAL A 114 -23.82 18.02 17.76
N TYR A 115 -23.34 19.13 18.35
CA TYR A 115 -22.49 20.10 17.67
C TYR A 115 -21.15 19.49 17.23
N GLU A 116 -20.46 18.75 18.11
CA GLU A 116 -19.20 18.10 17.78
C GLU A 116 -19.33 17.04 16.68
N LYS A 117 -20.44 16.30 16.68
CA LYS A 117 -20.76 15.32 15.64
C LYS A 117 -20.95 16.01 14.31
N GLU A 118 -21.71 17.11 14.27
CA GLU A 118 -21.94 17.90 13.05
C GLU A 118 -20.63 18.50 12.50
N GLN A 119 -19.79 19.09 13.35
CA GLN A 119 -18.49 19.66 12.92
C GLN A 119 -17.58 18.59 12.31
N ARG A 120 -17.54 17.38 12.90
CA ARG A 120 -16.76 16.25 12.36
C ARG A 120 -17.28 15.78 11.01
N LEU A 121 -18.60 15.58 10.88
CA LEU A 121 -19.19 15.17 9.61
C LEU A 121 -18.91 16.19 8.51
N LYS A 122 -19.05 17.48 8.81
CA LYS A 122 -18.71 18.57 7.87
C LYS A 122 -17.24 18.56 7.47
N ALA A 123 -16.32 18.35 8.41
CA ALA A 123 -14.89 18.24 8.13
C ALA A 123 -14.59 17.04 7.21
N ILE A 124 -15.16 15.89 7.53
CA ILE A 124 -15.03 14.65 6.75
C ILE A 124 -15.55 14.85 5.33
N ASP A 125 -16.73 15.44 5.17
CA ASP A 125 -17.33 15.67 3.85
C ASP A 125 -16.49 16.64 3.01
N GLN A 126 -15.90 17.68 3.61
CA GLN A 126 -14.98 18.59 2.92
C GLN A 126 -13.69 17.90 2.46
N ILE A 127 -13.08 17.09 3.32
CA ILE A 127 -11.88 16.30 2.97
C ILE A 127 -12.20 15.31 1.85
N TYR A 128 -13.31 14.58 1.98
CA TYR A 128 -13.74 13.60 1.00
C TYR A 128 -14.04 14.26 -0.36
N SER A 129 -14.72 15.41 -0.36
CA SER A 129 -14.99 16.19 -1.57
C SER A 129 -13.70 16.53 -2.30
N TYR A 130 -12.69 17.06 -1.61
CA TYR A 130 -11.39 17.39 -2.20
C TYR A 130 -10.66 16.15 -2.78
N LEU A 131 -10.74 15.00 -2.10
CA LEU A 131 -10.19 13.74 -2.61
C LEU A 131 -10.89 13.30 -3.92
N THR A 132 -12.21 13.45 -3.98
CA THR A 132 -13.01 13.03 -5.14
C THR A 132 -12.99 14.01 -6.31
N SER A 133 -12.65 15.28 -6.09
CA SER A 133 -12.45 16.28 -7.14
C SER A 133 -10.98 16.36 -7.54
N GLU A 134 -10.25 17.32 -6.96
CA GLU A 134 -8.92 17.77 -7.40
C GLU A 134 -7.88 16.63 -7.44
N ILE A 135 -7.87 15.78 -6.40
CA ILE A 135 -6.92 14.68 -6.28
C ILE A 135 -7.24 13.56 -7.29
N THR A 136 -8.52 13.26 -7.51
CA THR A 136 -8.95 12.26 -8.50
C THR A 136 -8.71 12.77 -9.92
N GLU A 137 -8.93 14.06 -10.20
CA GLU A 137 -8.57 14.69 -11.47
C GLU A 137 -7.06 14.58 -11.74
N THR A 138 -6.23 14.89 -10.76
CA THR A 138 -4.77 14.71 -10.83
C THR A 138 -4.40 13.25 -11.13
N SER A 139 -5.08 12.28 -10.52
CA SER A 139 -4.87 10.86 -10.82
C SER A 139 -5.29 10.46 -12.23
N ASN A 140 -6.35 11.06 -12.78
CA ASN A 140 -6.79 10.81 -14.14
C ASN A 140 -5.80 11.40 -15.15
N GLU A 141 -5.29 12.60 -14.90
CA GLU A 141 -4.21 13.20 -15.71
C GLU A 141 -2.96 12.33 -15.70
N LEU A 142 -2.56 11.82 -14.53
CA LEU A 142 -1.44 10.90 -14.38
C LEU A 142 -1.64 9.62 -15.20
N HIS A 143 -2.82 9.01 -15.12
CA HIS A 143 -3.14 7.80 -15.88
C HIS A 143 -3.06 8.05 -17.39
N GLY A 144 -3.57 9.19 -17.86
CA GLY A 144 -3.45 9.61 -19.25
C GLY A 144 -1.98 9.83 -19.67
N LEU A 145 -1.16 10.38 -18.78
CA LEU A 145 0.27 10.56 -19.01
C LEU A 145 1.01 9.22 -19.09
N GLU A 146 0.77 8.30 -18.16
CA GLU A 146 1.35 6.95 -18.18
C GLU A 146 1.01 6.19 -19.46
N GLY A 147 -0.25 6.24 -19.90
CA GLY A 147 -0.69 5.58 -21.13
C GLY A 147 0.00 6.12 -22.39
N ASN A 148 0.40 7.39 -22.37
CA ASN A 148 0.97 8.07 -23.53
C ASN A 148 2.49 8.32 -23.45
N ILE A 149 3.14 8.04 -22.32
CA ILE A 149 4.51 8.51 -22.05
C ILE A 149 5.51 8.08 -23.12
N TYR A 150 5.43 6.84 -23.62
CA TYR A 150 6.35 6.36 -24.66
C TYR A 150 6.10 6.99 -26.04
N SER A 151 4.84 7.28 -26.37
CA SER A 151 4.49 8.05 -27.57
C SER A 151 5.04 9.48 -27.46
N LEU A 152 4.90 10.11 -26.28
CA LEU A 152 5.44 11.43 -25.99
C LEU A 152 6.97 11.45 -26.02
N ILE A 153 7.64 10.39 -25.57
CA ILE A 153 9.10 10.24 -25.67
C ILE A 153 9.52 10.17 -27.14
N ARG A 154 8.85 9.34 -27.95
CA ARG A 154 9.11 9.21 -29.38
C ARG A 154 8.97 10.54 -30.12
N ASN A 155 7.98 11.34 -29.72
CA ASN A 155 7.69 12.63 -30.33
C ASN A 155 8.44 13.81 -29.67
N ASN A 156 9.41 13.54 -28.77
CA ASN A 156 10.16 14.56 -28.03
C ASN A 156 9.28 15.60 -27.29
N ALA A 157 8.13 15.17 -26.80
CA ALA A 157 7.17 16.00 -26.07
C ALA A 157 7.08 15.65 -24.57
N ALA A 158 7.61 14.50 -24.15
CA ALA A 158 7.44 14.00 -22.78
C ALA A 158 7.92 14.97 -21.69
N ASP A 159 9.00 15.73 -21.92
CA ASP A 159 9.52 16.68 -20.92
C ASP A 159 8.54 17.82 -20.63
N VAL A 160 7.82 18.31 -21.64
CA VAL A 160 6.80 19.35 -21.50
C VAL A 160 5.62 18.82 -20.70
N TYR A 161 5.12 17.62 -21.02
CA TYR A 161 3.97 17.04 -20.31
C TYR A 161 4.29 16.66 -18.86
N LEU A 162 5.47 16.09 -18.60
CA LEU A 162 5.93 15.81 -17.23
C LEU A 162 6.08 17.11 -16.43
N HIS A 163 6.57 18.19 -17.05
CA HIS A 163 6.66 19.49 -16.41
C HIS A 163 5.28 20.01 -16.01
N THR A 164 4.36 20.12 -16.97
CA THR A 164 3.00 20.62 -16.75
C THR A 164 2.28 19.80 -15.68
N PHE A 165 2.41 18.48 -15.72
CA PHE A 165 1.85 17.61 -14.70
C PHE A 165 2.43 17.89 -13.32
N SER A 166 3.76 18.01 -13.19
CA SER A 166 4.40 18.30 -11.90
C SER A 166 3.98 19.66 -11.32
N GLU A 167 3.88 20.70 -12.16
CA GLU A 167 3.48 22.04 -11.71
C GLU A 167 2.02 22.11 -11.26
N ARG A 168 1.14 21.33 -11.87
CA ARG A 168 -0.29 21.29 -11.50
C ARG A 168 -0.56 20.37 -10.32
N SER A 169 0.09 19.21 -10.26
CA SER A 169 -0.13 18.21 -9.20
C SER A 169 0.43 18.63 -7.84
N GLU A 170 1.58 19.32 -7.80
CA GLU A 170 2.17 19.77 -6.53
C GLU A 170 1.25 20.66 -5.68
N PRO A 171 0.70 21.78 -6.18
CA PRO A 171 -0.19 22.62 -5.40
C PRO A 171 -1.48 21.91 -5.00
N VAL A 172 -1.98 20.97 -5.80
CA VAL A 172 -3.17 20.17 -5.45
C VAL A 172 -2.88 19.24 -4.27
N ILE A 173 -1.75 18.52 -4.31
CA ILE A 173 -1.36 17.62 -3.21
C ILE A 173 -1.07 18.42 -1.93
N ARG A 174 -0.38 19.56 -2.03
CA ARG A 174 -0.18 20.47 -0.89
C ARG A 174 -1.50 21.06 -0.39
N GLY A 175 -2.41 21.37 -1.30
CA GLY A 175 -3.75 21.86 -1.01
C GLY A 175 -4.54 20.87 -0.18
N TYR A 176 -4.49 19.57 -0.51
CA TYR A 176 -5.08 18.51 0.31
C TYR A 176 -4.58 18.55 1.76
N TYR A 177 -3.26 18.58 1.95
CA TYR A 177 -2.68 18.63 3.30
C TYR A 177 -3.04 19.91 4.05
N ALA A 178 -3.07 21.05 3.37
CA ALA A 178 -3.52 22.30 3.96
C ALA A 178 -5.01 22.23 4.38
N GLN A 179 -5.87 21.58 3.58
CA GLN A 179 -7.28 21.36 3.94
C GLN A 179 -7.42 20.47 5.17
N VAL A 180 -6.68 19.35 5.22
CA VAL A 180 -6.71 18.43 6.37
C VAL A 180 -6.22 19.13 7.65
N THR A 181 -5.17 19.94 7.55
CA THR A 181 -4.59 20.66 8.69
C THR A 181 -5.55 21.68 9.32
N LYS A 182 -6.52 22.22 8.56
CA LYS A 182 -7.58 23.08 9.14
C LYS A 182 -8.38 22.39 10.24
N PHE A 183 -8.40 21.05 10.24
CA PHE A 183 -9.13 20.23 11.20
C PHE A 183 -8.23 19.58 12.24
N GLU A 184 -7.03 20.09 12.49
CA GLU A 184 -6.11 19.57 13.52
C GLU A 184 -6.74 19.54 14.93
N PHE A 185 -7.68 20.45 15.21
CA PHE A 185 -8.44 20.47 16.45
C PHE A 185 -9.44 19.29 16.59
N LEU A 186 -9.78 18.63 15.46
CA LEU A 186 -10.53 17.38 15.41
C LEU A 186 -9.56 16.21 15.18
N ASN A 187 -8.76 15.91 16.21
CA ASN A 187 -7.63 14.98 16.14
C ASN A 187 -7.99 13.61 15.50
N ASP A 188 -9.20 13.10 15.76
CA ASP A 188 -9.67 11.85 15.17
C ASP A 188 -9.85 11.93 13.64
N VAL A 189 -10.45 13.01 13.15
CA VAL A 189 -10.61 13.27 11.70
C VAL A 189 -9.26 13.55 11.05
N TYR A 190 -8.43 14.37 11.70
CA TYR A 190 -7.09 14.70 11.23
C TYR A 190 -6.24 13.43 11.06
N ASN A 191 -6.18 12.55 12.06
CA ASN A 191 -5.37 11.32 11.98
C ASN A 191 -5.86 10.36 10.90
N ALA A 192 -7.18 10.21 10.73
CA ALA A 192 -7.75 9.39 9.66
C ALA A 192 -7.33 9.89 8.27
N ALA A 193 -7.34 11.21 8.06
CA ALA A 193 -6.98 11.81 6.79
C ALA A 193 -5.45 11.91 6.58
N MET A 194 -4.68 12.24 7.61
CA MET A 194 -3.25 12.58 7.48
C MET A 194 -2.33 11.36 7.42
N TYR A 195 -2.66 10.26 8.11
CA TYR A 195 -1.76 9.11 8.21
C TYR A 195 -1.42 8.50 6.85
N HIS A 196 -0.13 8.33 6.53
CA HIS A 196 0.28 7.70 5.28
C HIS A 196 1.60 6.93 5.45
N GLU A 197 1.67 5.75 4.83
CA GLU A 197 2.91 4.95 4.73
C GLU A 197 3.83 5.45 3.61
N TRP A 198 3.27 6.20 2.65
CA TRP A 198 3.97 6.73 1.48
C TRP A 198 3.54 8.17 1.19
N ASN A 199 4.48 9.03 0.82
CA ASN A 199 4.24 10.46 0.62
C ASN A 199 3.82 10.76 -0.84
N PRO A 200 2.59 11.24 -1.10
CA PRO A 200 2.15 11.63 -2.45
C PRO A 200 3.00 12.70 -3.12
N LEU A 201 3.75 13.52 -2.39
CA LEU A 201 4.70 14.45 -2.98
C LEU A 201 5.91 13.74 -3.65
N ASP A 202 6.16 12.47 -3.35
CA ASP A 202 7.18 11.67 -4.04
C ASP A 202 6.83 11.49 -5.53
N LEU A 203 5.54 11.48 -5.90
CA LEU A 203 5.12 11.47 -7.31
C LEU A 203 5.62 12.72 -8.04
N VAL A 204 5.47 13.89 -7.42
CA VAL A 204 5.96 15.16 -8.00
C VAL A 204 7.48 15.09 -8.15
N GLY A 205 8.18 14.67 -7.09
CA GLY A 205 9.64 14.58 -7.09
C GLY A 205 10.17 13.60 -8.15
N THR A 206 9.56 12.41 -8.27
CA THR A 206 9.94 11.43 -9.31
C THR A 206 9.62 11.93 -10.72
N THR A 207 8.51 12.62 -10.91
CA THR A 207 8.13 13.25 -12.20
C THR A 207 9.18 14.28 -12.63
N GLN A 208 9.58 15.17 -11.72
CA GLN A 208 10.62 16.16 -11.96
C GLN A 208 11.97 15.50 -12.29
N ARG A 209 12.39 14.48 -11.53
CA ARG A 209 13.62 13.73 -11.81
C ARG A 209 13.60 13.06 -13.19
N LEU A 210 12.47 12.46 -13.59
CA LEU A 210 12.33 11.84 -14.90
C LEU A 210 12.44 12.89 -16.03
N ARG A 211 11.76 14.03 -15.86
CA ARG A 211 11.85 15.17 -16.78
C ARG A 211 13.29 15.67 -16.92
N ASP A 212 13.97 15.92 -15.80
CA ASP A 212 15.34 16.44 -15.80
C ASP A 212 16.30 15.45 -16.46
N HIS A 213 16.10 14.15 -16.23
CA HIS A 213 16.83 13.09 -16.92
C HIS A 213 16.59 13.15 -18.44
N MET A 214 15.33 13.23 -18.89
CA MET A 214 14.99 13.39 -20.32
C MET A 214 15.63 14.63 -20.93
N ARG A 215 15.69 15.76 -20.22
CA ARG A 215 16.34 16.98 -20.69
C ARG A 215 17.85 16.84 -20.81
N SER A 216 18.49 16.20 -19.83
CA SER A 216 19.95 15.92 -19.86
C SER A 216 20.39 15.06 -21.05
N LEU A 217 19.41 14.38 -21.66
CA LEU A 217 19.55 13.45 -22.77
C LEU A 217 19.17 14.09 -24.11
N LYS A 218 18.60 15.31 -24.13
CA LYS A 218 18.02 15.93 -25.34
C LYS A 218 19.00 16.05 -26.51
N ASP A 219 20.26 16.39 -26.22
CA ASP A 219 21.31 16.59 -27.23
C ASP A 219 22.26 15.40 -27.36
N LYS A 220 21.96 14.29 -26.66
CA LYS A 220 22.75 13.06 -26.74
C LYS A 220 22.20 12.14 -27.82
N ASP A 221 23.10 11.48 -28.53
CA ASP A 221 22.74 10.37 -29.41
C ASP A 221 22.53 9.13 -28.55
N ILE A 222 21.27 8.75 -28.38
CA ILE A 222 20.85 7.67 -27.46
C ILE A 222 20.22 6.49 -28.20
N GLY A 223 20.36 6.44 -29.53
CA GLY A 223 19.65 5.43 -30.33
C GLY A 223 18.13 5.52 -30.11
N ASP A 224 17.50 4.36 -29.85
CA ASP A 224 16.06 4.32 -29.54
C ASP A 224 15.79 4.79 -28.11
N ARG A 225 15.29 6.03 -28.00
CA ARG A 225 14.90 6.62 -26.70
C ARG A 225 13.80 5.83 -26.01
N VAL A 226 12.88 5.21 -26.74
CA VAL A 226 11.80 4.43 -26.13
C VAL A 226 12.39 3.18 -25.44
N GLU A 227 13.24 2.45 -26.15
CA GLU A 227 13.93 1.27 -25.59
C GLU A 227 14.80 1.64 -24.38
N TYR A 228 15.52 2.77 -24.46
CA TYR A 228 16.28 3.29 -23.33
C TYR A 228 15.39 3.52 -22.10
N PHE A 229 14.25 4.21 -22.27
CA PHE A 229 13.38 4.55 -21.16
C PHE A 229 12.57 3.38 -20.61
N GLN A 230 12.33 2.33 -21.39
CA GLN A 230 11.70 1.09 -20.89
C GLN A 230 12.53 0.39 -19.82
N ASN A 231 13.86 0.48 -19.92
CA ASN A 231 14.79 -0.13 -18.98
C ASN A 231 15.40 0.89 -18.00
N ASN A 232 14.95 2.14 -18.05
CA ASN A 232 15.52 3.23 -17.28
C ASN A 232 14.99 3.23 -15.84
N ARG A 233 15.89 3.39 -14.87
CA ARG A 233 15.55 3.43 -13.44
C ARG A 233 14.56 4.56 -13.10
N GLN A 234 14.76 5.75 -13.64
CA GLN A 234 13.92 6.92 -13.34
C GLN A 234 12.48 6.71 -13.86
N MET A 235 12.31 6.05 -15.02
CA MET A 235 11.00 5.63 -15.51
C MET A 235 10.34 4.64 -14.54
N GLY A 236 11.07 3.62 -14.10
CA GLY A 236 10.56 2.64 -13.14
C GLY A 236 10.19 3.24 -11.77
N GLU A 237 10.99 4.17 -11.25
CA GLU A 237 10.66 4.92 -10.02
C GLU A 237 9.38 5.75 -10.17
N TRP A 238 9.23 6.43 -11.30
CA TRP A 238 8.04 7.24 -11.59
C TRP A 238 6.78 6.38 -11.73
N GLN A 239 6.84 5.27 -12.47
CA GLN A 239 5.72 4.32 -12.58
C GLN A 239 5.33 3.73 -11.22
N LYS A 240 6.32 3.37 -10.38
CA LYS A 240 6.05 2.91 -9.02
C LYS A 240 5.37 3.98 -8.18
N ALA A 241 5.83 5.23 -8.25
CA ALA A 241 5.20 6.35 -7.56
C ALA A 241 3.75 6.58 -8.06
N ALA A 242 3.49 6.41 -9.35
CA ALA A 242 2.15 6.54 -9.91
C ALA A 242 1.18 5.44 -9.42
N ILE A 243 1.64 4.20 -9.32
CA ILE A 243 0.88 3.10 -8.70
C ILE A 243 0.59 3.41 -7.23
N ASN A 244 1.61 3.83 -6.47
CA ASN A 244 1.45 4.18 -5.07
C ASN A 244 0.49 5.35 -4.86
N PHE A 245 0.50 6.34 -5.77
CA PHE A 245 -0.42 7.47 -5.71
C PHE A 245 -1.88 7.04 -5.83
N ARG A 246 -2.21 6.20 -6.80
CA ARG A 246 -3.57 5.65 -6.94
C ARG A 246 -4.00 4.87 -5.69
N ALA A 247 -3.15 3.96 -5.21
CA ALA A 247 -3.42 3.19 -4.01
C ALA A 247 -3.60 4.08 -2.77
N TRP A 248 -2.83 5.17 -2.67
CA TRP A 248 -2.97 6.16 -1.60
C TRP A 248 -4.34 6.86 -1.66
N ILE A 249 -4.81 7.28 -2.84
CA ILE A 249 -6.12 7.92 -3.00
C ILE A 249 -7.25 6.99 -2.54
N ASP A 250 -7.24 5.75 -3.00
CA ASP A 250 -8.30 4.78 -2.69
C ASP A 250 -8.33 4.48 -1.19
N ARG A 251 -7.17 4.22 -0.60
CA ARG A 251 -7.05 4.02 0.85
C ARG A 251 -7.54 5.24 1.62
N LYS A 252 -7.21 6.46 1.19
CA LYS A 252 -7.65 7.69 1.86
C LYS A 252 -9.15 7.89 1.78
N LYS A 253 -9.78 7.60 0.63
CA LYS A 253 -11.23 7.63 0.48
C LYS A 253 -11.89 6.64 1.44
N ASP A 254 -11.34 5.44 1.57
CA ASP A 254 -11.84 4.41 2.47
C ASP A 254 -11.66 4.79 3.95
N ASP A 255 -10.49 5.27 4.35
CA ASP A 255 -10.21 5.73 5.72
C ASP A 255 -11.22 6.81 6.16
N VAL A 256 -11.41 7.82 5.30
CA VAL A 256 -12.31 8.95 5.57
C VAL A 256 -13.78 8.47 5.61
N ARG A 257 -14.19 7.58 4.70
CA ARG A 257 -15.53 6.99 4.69
C ARG A 257 -15.80 6.13 5.92
N GLN A 258 -14.85 5.28 6.32
CA GLN A 258 -14.97 4.48 7.54
C GLN A 258 -15.07 5.37 8.77
N HIS A 259 -14.28 6.45 8.83
CA HIS A 259 -14.36 7.41 9.92
C HIS A 259 -15.71 8.14 9.95
N ARG A 260 -16.25 8.49 8.78
CA ARG A 260 -17.62 9.02 8.66
C ARG A 260 -18.63 8.12 9.33
N HIS A 261 -18.64 6.83 8.99
CA HIS A 261 -19.56 5.85 9.57
C HIS A 261 -19.37 5.70 11.09
N LYS A 262 -18.14 5.79 11.60
CA LYS A 262 -17.89 5.80 13.06
C LYS A 262 -18.52 7.01 13.73
N VAL A 263 -18.39 8.20 13.15
CA VAL A 263 -18.98 9.42 13.68
C VAL A 263 -20.51 9.38 13.59
N GLU A 264 -21.08 8.88 12.50
CA GLU A 264 -22.53 8.72 12.34
C GLU A 264 -23.14 7.79 13.40
N ASN A 265 -22.46 6.69 13.69
CA ASN A 265 -22.92 5.68 14.66
C ASN A 265 -22.53 6.01 16.11
N ALA A 266 -21.72 7.04 16.34
CA ALA A 266 -21.37 7.49 17.68
C ALA A 266 -22.62 8.06 18.38
N GLY A 267 -22.79 7.67 19.65
CA GLY A 267 -23.88 8.13 20.50
C GLY A 267 -23.77 9.64 20.80
N VAL A 268 -24.89 10.25 21.19
CA VAL A 268 -24.93 11.66 21.58
C VAL A 268 -24.92 11.76 23.11
N HIS A 269 -24.16 12.72 23.66
CA HIS A 269 -24.24 13.01 25.09
C HIS A 269 -25.66 13.47 25.48
N GLY A 270 -26.31 12.74 26.38
CA GLY A 270 -27.66 13.06 26.88
C GLY A 270 -28.76 12.13 26.35
N GLU A 271 -28.42 11.23 25.42
CA GLU A 271 -29.20 10.05 25.02
C GLU A 271 -28.64 8.78 25.69
#